data_AF-A0A135T0A0-F1
#
_entry.id   AF-A0A135T0A0-F1
#
_cell.length_a   1.000
_cell.length_b   1.000
_cell.length_c   1.000
_cell.angle_alpha   90.00
_cell.angle_beta   90.00
_cell.angle_gamma   90.00
#
_symmetry.space_group_name_H-M   'P 1'
#
loop_
_entity.id
_entity.type
_entity.pdbx_description
1 polymer ?
#
loop_
_entity_poly.entity_id
_entity_poly.type
_entity_poly.pdbx_seq_one_letter_code
_entity_poly.pdbx_strand_id
1 'polypeptide(L)'
;MGSISFREHIRWIPDEASEPTSTVVLTSPQRRFVDLRILKQTPTVDGVQDTHGIERLEWGIAGTSSSSTRTDDQGVEVRHSRWEHWIDSRTTEPENAADEGDMYEQPDGLTLEKGRMVNPANGRETDYEELWKDIEPAAVPPVGAAPVGEGEVQKGVECIVLKFEGESSKAREGHGWVEGAALRLKIP
;
A
#
# COMPACT_ATOMS: atom_id res chain seq x y z
N MET A 1 6.46 -8.70 11.89
CA MET A 1 6.12 -9.60 10.77
C MET A 1 5.88 -8.76 9.53
N GLY A 2 5.79 -9.35 8.34
CA GLY A 2 5.26 -8.63 7.18
C GLY A 2 3.73 -8.59 7.27
N SER A 3 3.09 -7.67 6.56
CA SER A 3 1.62 -7.53 6.52
C SER A 3 1.10 -7.36 5.10
N ILE A 4 -0.16 -7.76 4.90
CA ILE A 4 -0.96 -7.48 3.72
C ILE A 4 -2.17 -6.68 4.21
N SER A 5 -2.33 -5.46 3.72
CA SER A 5 -3.40 -4.56 4.14
C SER A 5 -4.27 -4.22 2.92
N PHE A 6 -5.58 -4.32 3.07
CA PHE A 6 -6.55 -3.90 2.06
C PHE A 6 -7.27 -2.65 2.54
N ARG A 7 -7.47 -1.67 1.66
CA ARG A 7 -8.30 -0.52 1.98
C ARG A 7 -9.76 -0.87 1.75
N GLU A 8 -10.57 -0.75 2.79
CA GLU A 8 -12.03 -0.97 2.73
C GLU A 8 -12.71 0.26 2.14
N HIS A 9 -12.29 1.46 2.56
CA HIS A 9 -12.70 2.73 1.95
C HIS A 9 -11.75 3.88 2.27
N ILE A 10 -11.85 4.94 1.46
CA ILE A 10 -11.34 6.28 1.75
C ILE A 10 -12.50 7.28 1.84
N ARG A 11 -12.35 8.26 2.72
CA ARG A 11 -13.26 9.38 2.88
C ARG A 11 -12.47 10.68 2.93
N TRP A 12 -12.81 11.62 2.04
CA TRP A 12 -12.35 13.00 2.13
C TRP A 12 -13.39 13.80 2.89
N ILE A 13 -13.03 14.50 3.97
CA ILE A 13 -14.03 15.19 4.80
C ILE A 13 -14.54 16.46 4.08
N PRO A 14 -15.86 16.70 4.00
CA PRO A 14 -16.97 15.99 4.66
C PRO A 14 -17.70 14.92 3.82
N ASP A 15 -17.20 14.61 2.62
CA ASP A 15 -17.83 13.74 1.65
C ASP A 15 -18.11 12.32 2.19
N GLU A 16 -18.95 11.55 1.51
CA GLU A 16 -19.23 10.16 1.88
C GLU A 16 -18.02 9.24 1.59
N ALA A 17 -17.88 8.18 2.37
CA ALA A 17 -16.86 7.17 2.14
C ALA A 17 -17.09 6.43 0.82
N SER A 18 -16.02 6.15 0.09
CA SER A 18 -16.06 5.38 -1.15
C SER A 18 -14.80 4.54 -1.32
N GLU A 19 -14.85 3.52 -2.18
CA GLU A 19 -13.66 2.72 -2.52
C GLU A 19 -13.61 2.44 -4.02
N PRO A 20 -13.15 3.39 -4.83
CA PRO A 20 -13.09 3.25 -6.28
C PRO A 20 -11.98 2.29 -6.74
N THR A 21 -11.05 1.91 -5.86
CA THR A 21 -9.89 1.07 -6.18
C THR A 21 -9.92 -0.26 -5.44
N SER A 22 -9.27 -1.26 -6.02
CA SER A 22 -8.76 -2.42 -5.29
C SER A 22 -7.38 -2.04 -4.78
N THR A 23 -7.34 -1.49 -3.57
CA THR A 23 -6.10 -1.03 -2.92
C THR A 23 -5.50 -2.14 -2.06
N VAL A 24 -4.22 -2.40 -2.27
CA VAL A 24 -3.44 -3.33 -1.45
C VAL A 24 -2.10 -2.72 -1.08
N VAL A 25 -1.74 -2.81 0.19
CA VAL A 25 -0.42 -2.45 0.70
C VAL A 25 0.26 -3.70 1.22
N LEU A 26 1.46 -3.96 0.72
CA LEU A 26 2.31 -5.05 1.19
C LEU A 26 3.48 -4.45 1.96
N THR A 27 3.65 -4.83 3.22
CA THR A 27 4.76 -4.33 4.05
C THR A 27 5.65 -5.48 4.52
N SER A 28 6.96 -5.38 4.28
CA SER A 28 7.94 -6.37 4.74
C SER A 28 8.26 -6.20 6.23
N PRO A 29 8.83 -7.22 6.90
CA PRO A 29 9.32 -7.08 8.28
C PRO A 29 10.34 -5.95 8.46
N GLN A 30 11.11 -5.62 7.41
CA GLN A 30 12.08 -4.53 7.38
C GLN A 30 11.45 -3.19 6.93
N ARG A 31 10.13 -3.07 7.02
CA ARG A 31 9.36 -1.85 6.73
C ARG A 31 9.59 -1.31 5.32
N ARG A 32 9.75 -2.20 4.34
CA ARG A 32 9.64 -1.85 2.92
C ARG A 32 8.20 -2.05 2.51
N PHE A 33 7.60 -1.08 1.84
CA PHE A 33 6.20 -1.19 1.42
C PHE A 33 6.04 -1.03 -0.09
N VAL A 34 4.95 -1.61 -0.60
CA VAL A 34 4.40 -1.37 -1.93
C VAL A 34 2.90 -1.14 -1.77
N ASP A 35 2.40 0.02 -2.16
CA ASP A 35 0.98 0.40 -2.24
C ASP A 35 0.57 0.42 -3.72
N LEU A 36 -0.42 -0.39 -4.07
CA LEU A 36 -1.01 -0.42 -5.40
C LEU A 36 -2.51 -0.15 -5.32
N ARG A 37 -2.93 0.87 -6.07
CA ARG A 37 -4.33 1.31 -6.18
C ARG A 37 -4.79 1.10 -7.61
N ILE A 38 -5.54 0.03 -7.85
CA ILE A 38 -6.04 -0.31 -9.19
C ILE A 38 -7.53 0.05 -9.26
N LEU A 39 -7.95 0.88 -10.22
CA LEU A 39 -9.36 1.26 -10.39
C LEU A 39 -10.23 0.02 -10.59
N LYS A 40 -11.32 -0.13 -9.82
CA LYS A 40 -12.29 -1.23 -9.97
C LYS A 40 -12.99 -1.20 -11.33
N GLN A 41 -13.17 -0.01 -11.90
CA GLN A 41 -13.74 0.21 -13.23
C GLN A 41 -12.70 0.88 -14.13
N THR A 42 -12.51 0.37 -15.35
CA THR A 42 -11.60 0.98 -16.34
C THR A 42 -12.17 2.32 -16.82
N PRO A 43 -11.36 3.40 -16.94
CA PRO A 43 -11.80 4.62 -17.59
C PRO A 43 -12.20 4.29 -19.03
N THR A 44 -13.48 4.46 -19.38
CA THR A 44 -13.97 4.21 -20.74
C THR A 44 -13.47 5.30 -21.66
N VAL A 45 -12.32 5.09 -22.30
CA VAL A 45 -11.94 5.82 -23.51
C VAL A 45 -12.09 4.84 -24.68
N ASP A 46 -13.03 5.13 -25.56
CA ASP A 46 -13.24 4.49 -26.88
C ASP A 46 -13.57 2.98 -26.91
N GLY A 47 -14.21 2.44 -25.88
CA GLY A 47 -14.93 1.15 -25.98
C GLY A 47 -14.07 -0.10 -26.08
N VAL A 48 -12.75 0.00 -25.92
CA VAL A 48 -11.85 -1.15 -25.75
C VAL A 48 -11.52 -1.26 -24.26
N GLN A 49 -12.19 -2.18 -23.56
CA GLN A 49 -11.82 -2.54 -22.20
C GLN A 49 -10.61 -3.46 -22.25
N ASP A 50 -9.39 -2.90 -22.22
CA ASP A 50 -8.25 -3.70 -21.79
C ASP A 50 -8.39 -3.89 -20.27
N THR A 51 -8.62 -5.12 -19.83
CA THR A 51 -8.91 -5.42 -18.43
C THR A 51 -7.65 -5.41 -17.56
N HIS A 52 -6.47 -5.31 -18.17
CA HIS A 52 -5.18 -5.51 -17.50
C HIS A 52 -4.12 -4.46 -17.83
N GLY A 53 -4.47 -3.37 -18.51
CA GLY A 53 -3.48 -2.36 -18.87
C GLY A 53 -3.15 -1.40 -17.74
N ILE A 54 -2.03 -0.68 -17.93
CA ILE A 54 -1.47 0.28 -16.98
C ILE A 54 -2.42 1.46 -16.73
N GLU A 55 -3.36 1.73 -17.64
CA GLU A 55 -4.38 2.77 -17.53
C GLU A 55 -5.32 2.61 -16.33
N ARG A 56 -5.39 1.42 -15.72
CA ARG A 56 -6.15 1.19 -14.49
C ARG A 56 -5.37 1.53 -13.23
N LEU A 57 -4.06 1.77 -13.31
CA LEU A 57 -3.26 2.18 -12.17
C LEU A 57 -3.63 3.62 -11.78
N GLU A 58 -4.34 3.75 -10.67
CA GLU A 58 -4.69 5.05 -10.09
C GLU A 58 -3.49 5.68 -9.41
N TRP A 59 -2.77 4.87 -8.63
CA TRP A 59 -1.52 5.25 -7.96
C TRP A 59 -0.72 3.99 -7.62
N GLY A 60 0.59 4.03 -7.87
CA GLY A 60 1.53 3.03 -7.37
C GLY A 60 2.66 3.73 -6.61
N ILE A 61 2.88 3.30 -5.36
CA ILE A 61 3.90 3.86 -4.47
C ILE A 61 4.73 2.70 -3.90
N ALA A 62 6.02 2.93 -3.69
CA ALA A 62 6.83 2.04 -2.87
C ALA A 62 7.89 2.83 -2.12
N GLY A 63 8.32 2.30 -0.98
CA GLY A 63 9.35 2.95 -0.17
C GLY A 63 9.54 2.33 1.21
N THR A 64 9.82 3.19 2.19
CA THR A 64 10.01 2.80 3.60
C THR A 64 8.95 3.37 4.51
N SER A 65 8.47 2.55 5.44
CA SER A 65 7.58 3.01 6.50
C SER A 65 8.30 3.10 7.84
N SER A 66 7.83 4.03 8.67
CA SER A 66 8.24 4.17 10.07
C SER A 66 7.02 4.52 10.91
N SER A 67 7.08 4.20 12.20
CA SER A 67 6.02 4.59 13.14
C SER A 67 6.62 5.05 14.45
N SER A 68 5.94 6.00 15.08
CA SER A 68 6.22 6.49 16.43
C SER A 68 4.91 6.63 17.20
N THR A 69 4.99 6.70 18.53
CA THR A 69 3.83 7.05 19.34
C THR A 69 3.75 8.57 19.43
N ARG A 70 2.56 9.14 19.25
CA ARG A 70 2.25 10.54 19.57
C ARG A 70 0.95 10.62 20.35
N THR A 71 0.72 11.76 20.99
CA THR A 71 -0.55 12.07 21.65
C THR A 71 -1.39 12.91 20.71
N ASP A 72 -2.63 12.51 20.46
CA ASP A 72 -3.56 13.28 19.62
C ASP A 72 -4.17 14.47 20.37
N ASP A 73 -4.99 15.26 19.66
CA ASP A 73 -5.67 16.44 20.19
C ASP A 73 -6.62 16.14 21.37
N GLN A 74 -7.00 14.87 21.56
CA GLN A 74 -7.86 14.42 22.65
C GLN A 74 -7.06 13.84 23.83
N GLY A 75 -5.73 13.85 23.76
CA GLY A 75 -4.87 13.32 24.80
C GLY A 75 -4.69 11.79 24.73
N VAL A 76 -5.09 11.15 23.63
CA VAL A 76 -4.99 9.70 23.44
C VAL A 76 -3.65 9.36 22.79
N GLU A 77 -2.95 8.34 23.29
CA GLU A 77 -1.76 7.81 22.62
C GLU A 77 -2.17 7.07 21.35
N VAL A 78 -1.62 7.51 20.23
CA VAL A 78 -1.88 6.98 18.89
C VAL A 78 -0.57 6.66 18.18
N ARG A 79 -0.61 5.61 17.35
CA ARG A 79 0.51 5.27 16.48
C ARG A 79 0.49 6.19 15.26
N HIS A 80 1.45 7.09 15.19
CA HIS A 80 1.71 7.89 14.01
C HIS A 80 2.60 7.12 13.05
N SER A 81 2.22 7.05 11.77
CA SER A 81 2.97 6.35 10.73
C SER A 81 3.33 7.30 9.60
N ARG A 82 4.52 7.11 9.04
CA ARG A 82 5.03 7.89 7.92
C ARG A 82 5.60 6.94 6.87
N TRP A 83 5.33 7.25 5.60
CA TRP A 83 5.76 6.49 4.44
C TRP A 83 6.58 7.39 3.54
N GLU A 84 7.88 7.11 3.41
CA GLU A 84 8.80 7.85 2.55
C GLU A 84 8.90 7.16 1.19
N HIS A 85 8.68 7.90 0.10
CA HIS A 85 8.55 7.31 -1.24
C HIS A 85 9.91 7.20 -1.93
N TRP A 86 10.10 6.09 -2.64
CA TRP A 86 11.22 5.88 -3.58
C TRP A 86 10.72 5.72 -5.01
N ILE A 87 9.50 5.18 -5.13
CA ILE A 87 8.76 5.05 -6.37
C ILE A 87 7.41 5.71 -6.12
N ASP A 88 6.99 6.55 -7.05
CA ASP A 88 5.67 7.18 -7.04
C ASP A 88 5.22 7.41 -8.48
N SER A 89 4.09 6.84 -8.88
CA SER A 89 3.60 6.95 -10.27
C SER A 89 3.07 8.35 -10.64
N ARG A 90 3.00 9.29 -9.70
CA ARG A 90 2.44 10.64 -9.90
C ARG A 90 3.48 11.75 -9.87
N THR A 91 4.71 11.44 -9.49
CA THR A 91 5.81 12.43 -9.44
C THR A 91 7.10 11.84 -9.99
N THR A 92 7.94 12.72 -10.54
CA THR A 92 9.32 12.38 -10.94
C THR A 92 10.34 12.61 -9.82
N GLU A 93 9.90 13.16 -8.68
CA GLU A 93 10.72 13.47 -7.50
C GLU A 93 10.17 12.74 -6.25
N PRO A 94 10.09 11.40 -6.27
CA PRO A 94 9.50 10.61 -5.17
C PRO A 94 10.23 10.82 -3.83
N GLU A 95 11.51 11.15 -3.83
CA GLU A 95 12.30 11.41 -2.62
C GLU A 95 11.80 12.61 -1.79
N ASN A 96 11.02 13.51 -2.41
CA ASN A 96 10.40 14.65 -1.75
C ASN A 96 8.94 14.37 -1.36
N ALA A 97 8.41 13.19 -1.70
CA ALA A 97 7.05 12.77 -1.37
C ALA A 97 7.06 11.87 -0.12
N ALA A 98 6.10 12.14 0.77
CA ALA A 98 5.83 11.28 1.90
C ALA A 98 4.37 11.44 2.32
N ASP A 99 3.76 10.32 2.69
CA ASP A 99 2.45 10.26 3.30
C ASP A 99 2.60 10.08 4.83
N GLU A 100 1.64 10.59 5.60
CA GLU A 100 1.60 10.37 7.05
C GLU A 100 0.17 10.33 7.59
N GLY A 101 -0.03 9.51 8.61
CA GLY A 101 -1.34 9.25 9.18
C GLY A 101 -1.28 8.68 10.60
N ASP A 102 -2.33 8.95 11.35
CA ASP A 102 -2.57 8.43 12.70
C ASP A 102 -3.46 7.20 12.66
N MET A 103 -3.00 6.14 13.31
CA MET A 103 -3.60 4.80 13.21
C MET A 103 -4.42 4.49 14.46
N TYR A 104 -5.73 4.40 14.29
CA TYR A 104 -6.71 4.11 15.34
C TYR A 104 -7.26 2.69 15.17
N GLU A 105 -6.83 1.76 16.02
CA GLU A 105 -7.37 0.40 16.04
C GLU A 105 -8.86 0.41 16.42
N GLN A 106 -9.65 -0.36 15.68
CA GLN A 106 -11.10 -0.46 15.85
C GLN A 106 -11.46 -1.76 16.58
N PRO A 107 -12.61 -1.82 17.29
CA PRO A 107 -13.04 -3.02 18.02
C PRO A 107 -13.26 -4.27 17.15
N ASP A 108 -13.49 -4.10 15.85
CA ASP A 108 -13.70 -5.17 14.88
C ASP A 108 -12.39 -5.67 14.22
N GLY A 109 -11.24 -5.15 14.66
CA GLY A 109 -9.92 -5.50 14.14
C GLY A 109 -9.51 -4.71 12.90
N LEU A 110 -10.31 -3.76 12.43
CA LEU A 110 -9.91 -2.81 11.39
C LEU A 110 -9.03 -1.70 11.99
N THR A 111 -8.32 -0.96 11.13
CA THR A 111 -7.56 0.22 11.54
C THR A 111 -8.04 1.43 10.76
N LEU A 112 -8.51 2.46 11.47
CA LEU A 112 -8.85 3.75 10.88
C LEU A 112 -7.60 4.63 10.87
N GLU A 113 -7.08 4.91 9.69
CA GLU A 113 -6.05 5.91 9.48
C GLU A 113 -6.69 7.29 9.30
N LYS A 114 -6.12 8.31 9.93
CA LYS A 114 -6.50 9.71 9.71
C LYS A 114 -5.29 10.55 9.36
N GLY A 115 -5.41 11.36 8.33
CA GLY A 115 -4.33 12.24 7.91
C GLY A 115 -4.86 13.45 7.16
N ARG A 116 -3.93 14.18 6.55
CA ARG A 116 -4.23 15.35 5.75
C ARG A 116 -3.29 15.40 4.55
N MET A 117 -3.87 15.54 3.36
CA MET A 117 -3.10 15.67 2.12
C MET A 117 -3.91 16.42 1.06
N VAL A 118 -3.29 16.74 -0.07
CA VAL A 118 -3.96 17.32 -1.23
C VAL A 118 -4.98 16.33 -1.81
N ASN A 119 -6.27 16.68 -1.78
CA ASN A 119 -7.31 15.91 -2.43
C ASN A 119 -7.17 16.04 -3.97
N PRO A 120 -6.96 14.93 -4.71
CA PRO A 120 -6.70 14.98 -6.15
C PRO A 120 -7.88 15.52 -6.96
N ALA A 121 -9.12 15.43 -6.45
CA ALA A 121 -10.31 15.90 -7.17
C ALA A 121 -10.42 17.43 -7.21
N ASN A 122 -9.84 18.13 -6.23
CA ASN A 122 -9.99 19.59 -6.09
C ASN A 122 -8.67 20.35 -5.90
N GLY A 123 -7.55 19.65 -5.71
CA GLY A 123 -6.22 20.23 -5.53
C GLY A 123 -6.01 20.95 -4.20
N ARG A 124 -6.84 20.68 -3.17
CA ARG A 124 -6.78 21.36 -1.86
C ARG A 124 -6.39 20.39 -0.75
N GLU A 125 -5.57 20.88 0.17
CA GLU A 125 -5.30 20.23 1.46
C GLU A 125 -6.59 19.94 2.22
N THR A 126 -6.88 18.65 2.41
CA THR A 126 -8.13 18.13 2.94
C THR A 126 -7.84 17.00 3.92
N ASP A 127 -8.58 16.97 5.03
CA ASP A 127 -8.49 15.86 5.99
C ASP A 127 -9.11 14.60 5.35
N TYR A 128 -8.47 13.46 5.56
CA TYR A 128 -8.93 12.17 5.05
C TYR A 128 -9.01 11.12 6.14
N GLU A 129 -9.85 10.12 5.90
CA GLU A 129 -9.94 8.90 6.68
C GLU A 129 -9.83 7.69 5.75
N GLU A 130 -8.95 6.74 6.05
CA GLU A 130 -8.86 5.46 5.36
C GLU A 130 -9.09 4.33 6.34
N LEU A 131 -9.98 3.39 5.99
CA LEU A 131 -10.23 2.21 6.81
C LEU A 131 -9.50 1.01 6.21
N TRP A 132 -8.63 0.42 7.01
CA TRP A 132 -7.72 -0.64 6.60
C TRP A 132 -8.07 -1.95 7.26
N LYS A 133 -7.99 -3.02 6.47
CA LYS A 133 -8.10 -4.40 6.92
C LYS A 133 -6.77 -5.12 6.73
N ASP A 134 -6.14 -5.48 7.84
CA ASP A 134 -4.93 -6.29 7.84
C ASP A 134 -5.28 -7.78 7.74
N ILE A 135 -4.53 -8.49 6.91
CA ILE A 135 -4.61 -9.95 6.78
C ILE A 135 -3.22 -10.53 7.00
N GLU A 136 -3.17 -11.55 7.86
CA GLU A 136 -1.96 -12.32 8.07
C GLU A 136 -1.63 -13.14 6.81
N PRO A 137 -0.41 -13.03 6.27
CA PRO A 137 0.00 -13.85 5.13
C PRO A 137 -0.15 -15.34 5.45
N ALA A 138 -0.77 -16.08 4.53
CA ALA A 138 -0.92 -17.53 4.62
C ALA A 138 -0.37 -18.20 3.36
N ALA A 139 0.18 -19.41 3.52
CA ALA A 139 0.59 -20.22 2.37
C ALA A 139 -0.65 -20.63 1.56
N VAL A 140 -0.63 -20.42 0.25
CA VAL A 140 -1.69 -20.92 -0.64
C VAL A 140 -1.42 -22.40 -0.92
N PRO A 141 -2.36 -23.32 -0.69
CA PRO A 141 -2.16 -24.73 -1.01
C PRO A 141 -2.01 -24.91 -2.53
N PRO A 142 -1.21 -25.88 -2.99
CA PRO A 142 -1.08 -26.18 -4.41
C PRO A 142 -2.44 -26.47 -5.03
N VAL A 143 -2.66 -26.03 -6.27
CA VAL A 143 -3.89 -26.32 -7.02
C VAL A 143 -4.03 -27.84 -7.16
N GLY A 144 -5.11 -28.40 -6.62
CA GLY A 144 -5.38 -29.84 -6.63
C GLY A 144 -4.80 -30.65 -5.47
N ALA A 145 -4.20 -29.99 -4.46
CA ALA A 145 -3.80 -30.67 -3.23
C ALA A 145 -5.04 -31.18 -2.47
N ALA A 146 -4.97 -32.43 -1.98
CA ALA A 146 -5.94 -32.98 -1.05
C ALA A 146 -5.96 -32.13 0.23
N PRO A 147 -7.09 -32.04 0.96
CA PRO A 147 -7.13 -31.36 2.25
C PRO A 147 -6.03 -31.91 3.15
N VAL A 148 -5.19 -31.00 3.65
CA VAL A 148 -4.08 -31.28 4.56
C VAL A 148 -4.65 -31.99 5.79
N GLY A 149 -4.19 -33.21 6.06
CA GLY A 149 -4.64 -33.98 7.22
C GLY A 149 -4.26 -33.28 8.52
N GLU A 150 -5.11 -33.42 9.55
CA GLU A 150 -4.83 -32.89 10.90
C GLU A 150 -3.47 -33.41 11.39
N GLY A 151 -2.45 -32.53 11.44
CA GLY A 151 -1.12 -32.85 11.95
C GLY A 151 0.07 -32.51 11.04
N GLU A 152 -0.15 -32.11 9.78
CA GLU A 152 0.95 -31.59 8.95
C GLU A 152 1.31 -30.15 9.34
N VAL A 153 2.60 -29.91 9.59
CA VAL A 153 3.13 -28.58 9.92
C VAL A 153 2.94 -27.67 8.71
N GLN A 154 2.12 -26.62 8.87
CA GLN A 154 2.03 -25.55 7.88
C GLN A 154 3.43 -25.01 7.60
N LYS A 155 3.89 -25.11 6.34
CA LYS A 155 5.12 -24.43 5.91
C LYS A 155 4.95 -22.92 6.16
N GLY A 156 5.96 -22.31 6.78
CA GLY A 156 5.98 -20.88 7.06
C GLY A 156 5.92 -20.03 5.79
N VAL A 157 5.42 -18.81 5.92
CA VAL A 157 5.36 -17.84 4.81
C VAL A 157 6.68 -17.10 4.68
N GLU A 158 7.23 -17.01 3.47
CA GLU A 158 8.44 -16.26 3.16
C GLU A 158 8.11 -14.91 2.52
N CYS A 159 8.67 -13.83 3.08
CA CYS A 159 8.62 -12.49 2.51
C CYS A 159 9.94 -12.20 1.79
N ILE A 160 9.92 -12.10 0.45
CA ILE A 160 11.10 -11.76 -0.36
C ILE A 160 10.91 -10.37 -0.95
N VAL A 161 11.83 -9.47 -0.63
CA VAL A 161 11.93 -8.13 -1.22
C VAL A 161 13.08 -8.16 -2.23
N LEU A 162 12.81 -7.83 -3.48
CA LEU A 162 13.83 -7.60 -4.49
C LEU A 162 13.84 -6.12 -4.87
N LYS A 163 15.03 -5.51 -4.81
CA LYS A 163 15.28 -4.16 -5.32
C LYS A 163 16.09 -4.28 -6.61
N PHE A 164 15.63 -3.64 -7.67
CA PHE A 164 16.42 -3.52 -8.89
C PHE A 164 17.46 -2.41 -8.76
N GLU A 165 18.73 -2.74 -9.02
CA GLU A 165 19.84 -1.79 -9.08
C GLU A 165 20.50 -1.87 -10.47
N GLY A 166 20.27 -0.89 -11.35
CA GLY A 166 20.88 -0.82 -12.69
C GLY A 166 22.15 0.03 -12.76
N GLU A 167 23.05 -0.16 -13.72
CA GLU A 167 24.30 0.63 -13.83
C GLU A 167 24.06 2.15 -14.02
N SER A 168 22.96 2.53 -14.67
CA SER A 168 22.51 3.94 -14.77
C SER A 168 22.02 4.53 -13.44
N SER A 169 21.73 3.71 -12.43
CA SER A 169 21.40 4.18 -11.06
C SER A 169 22.63 4.60 -10.26
N LYS A 170 23.85 4.22 -10.70
CA LYS A 170 25.12 4.66 -10.09
C LYS A 170 25.71 5.90 -10.74
N ALA A 171 25.28 6.25 -11.96
CA ALA A 171 25.92 7.27 -12.79
C ALA A 171 25.14 8.60 -12.90
N ARG A 172 24.01 8.72 -12.23
CA ARG A 172 23.16 9.92 -12.25
C ARG A 172 22.82 10.38 -10.84
N GLU A 173 23.79 11.00 -10.19
CA GLU A 173 23.48 12.11 -9.26
C GLU A 173 22.75 13.19 -10.07
N GLY A 174 21.43 13.09 -10.23
CA GLY A 174 20.65 14.22 -10.72
C GLY A 174 19.35 13.94 -11.46
N HIS A 175 19.15 12.83 -12.18
CA HIS A 175 17.91 12.67 -12.97
C HIS A 175 17.47 11.21 -13.18
N GLY A 176 16.34 10.87 -12.55
CA GLY A 176 15.42 9.79 -12.93
C GLY A 176 15.80 8.40 -12.41
N TRP A 177 15.25 8.02 -11.26
CA TRP A 177 15.30 6.66 -10.75
C TRP A 177 14.23 5.80 -11.44
N VAL A 178 14.64 4.70 -12.06
CA VAL A 178 13.74 3.56 -12.30
C VAL A 178 14.07 2.53 -11.24
N GLU A 179 13.48 2.68 -10.06
CA GLU A 179 13.49 1.63 -9.08
C GLU A 179 12.36 0.65 -9.41
N GLY A 180 12.69 -0.63 -9.50
CA GLY A 180 11.71 -1.71 -9.49
C GLY A 180 11.68 -2.30 -8.09
N ALA A 181 10.54 -2.21 -7.42
CA ALA A 181 10.26 -2.97 -6.20
C ALA A 181 9.38 -4.16 -6.58
N ALA A 182 9.89 -5.37 -6.35
CA ALA A 182 9.08 -6.57 -6.43
C ALA A 182 9.01 -7.21 -5.05
N LEU A 183 7.84 -7.19 -4.43
CA LEU A 183 7.57 -8.07 -3.30
C LEU A 183 7.05 -9.39 -3.85
N ARG A 184 7.87 -10.43 -3.76
CA ARG A 184 7.45 -11.78 -4.10
C ARG A 184 7.19 -12.53 -2.81
N LEU A 185 5.92 -12.81 -2.53
CA LEU A 185 5.57 -13.89 -1.62
C LEU A 185 5.90 -15.19 -2.36
N LYS A 186 7.03 -15.81 -1.99
CA LYS A 186 7.44 -17.08 -2.58
C LYS A 186 6.66 -18.18 -1.88
N ILE A 187 5.73 -18.76 -2.63
CA ILE A 187 4.96 -19.92 -2.23
C ILE A 187 5.65 -21.13 -2.89
N PRO A 188 6.13 -22.12 -2.12
CA PRO A 188 6.88 -23.27 -2.63
C PRO A 188 6.04 -24.24 -3.46
#